data_AF-I8WM69-F1
#
_entry.id   AF-I8WM69-F1
#
_cell.length_a   1.000
_cell.length_b   1.000
_cell.length_c   1.000
_cell.angle_alpha   90.00
_cell.angle_beta   90.00
_cell.angle_gamma   90.00
#
_symmetry.space_group_name_H-M   'P 1'
#
loop_
_entity.id
_entity.type
_entity.pdbx_description
1 polymer ?
#
loop_
_entity_poly.entity_id
_entity_poly.type
_entity_poly.pdbx_seq_one_letter_code
_entity_poly.pdbx_strand_id
1 'polypeptide(L)'
;MILRVPGIGIKSARQIIASRRFSKLGFYELKKIGVVMKKAQYFITCNELPTRTVNELTPTGVRRLLVPKPKKKVDERQLILNFTDNE
;
A
#
# COMPACT_ATOMS: atom_id res chain seq x y z
N MET A 1 -20.32 -3.41 -2.32
CA MET A 1 -19.66 -4.54 -1.63
C MET A 1 -18.73 -4.02 -0.52
N ILE A 2 -19.27 -3.55 0.61
CA ILE A 2 -18.45 -2.95 1.70
C ILE A 2 -18.27 -3.94 2.87
N LEU A 3 -19.31 -4.73 3.18
CA LEU A 3 -19.31 -5.67 4.31
C LEU A 3 -18.32 -6.83 4.18
N ARG A 4 -17.80 -7.08 2.97
CA ARG A 4 -16.81 -8.14 2.74
C ARG A 4 -15.38 -7.70 3.06
N VAL A 5 -15.17 -6.40 3.34
CA VAL A 5 -13.86 -5.86 3.64
C VAL A 5 -13.51 -6.11 5.11
N PRO A 6 -12.37 -6.74 5.42
CA PRO A 6 -11.90 -6.90 6.79
C PRO A 6 -11.78 -5.57 7.52
N GLY A 7 -12.39 -5.46 8.71
CA GLY A 7 -12.32 -4.26 9.53
C GLY A 7 -13.43 -3.23 9.27
N ILE A 8 -14.42 -3.53 8.41
CA ILE A 8 -15.64 -2.74 8.24
C ILE A 8 -16.85 -3.54 8.73
N GLY A 9 -17.58 -2.99 9.70
CA GLY A 9 -18.81 -3.58 10.24
C GLY A 9 -20.07 -3.01 9.59
N ILE A 10 -21.24 -3.54 9.96
CA ILE A 10 -22.52 -3.13 9.36
C ILE A 10 -22.87 -1.67 9.64
N LYS A 11 -22.56 -1.16 10.84
CA LYS A 11 -22.82 0.24 11.22
C LYS A 11 -21.91 1.20 10.44
N SER A 12 -20.60 0.94 10.44
CA SER A 12 -19.64 1.76 9.69
C SER A 12 -19.88 1.67 8.19
N ALA A 13 -20.25 0.51 7.64
CA ALA A 13 -20.62 0.39 6.23
C ALA A 13 -21.82 1.27 5.85
N ARG A 14 -22.87 1.32 6.68
CA ARG A 14 -24.02 2.22 6.46
C ARG A 14 -23.61 3.69 6.51
N GLN A 15 -22.79 4.07 7.48
CA GLN A 15 -22.27 5.44 7.60
C GLN A 15 -21.39 5.82 6.40
N ILE A 16 -20.53 4.93 5.93
CA ILE A 16 -19.73 5.13 4.71
C ILE A 16 -20.64 5.43 3.51
N ILE A 17 -21.70 4.64 3.32
CA ILE A 17 -22.62 4.84 2.20
C ILE A 17 -23.34 6.19 2.32
N ALA A 18 -23.84 6.52 3.52
CA ALA A 18 -24.53 7.78 3.76
C ALA A 18 -23.63 9.00 3.54
N SER A 19 -22.41 8.99 4.09
CA SER A 19 -21.47 10.11 3.97
C SER A 19 -20.94 10.29 2.54
N ARG A 20 -20.76 9.20 1.79
CA ARG A 20 -20.30 9.26 0.38
C ARG A 20 -21.28 9.97 -0.56
N ARG A 21 -22.51 10.19 -0.14
CA ARG A 21 -23.48 11.00 -0.92
C ARG A 21 -23.13 12.49 -0.93
N PHE A 22 -22.42 12.96 0.09
CA PHE A 22 -22.11 14.38 0.28
C PHE A 22 -20.65 14.71 -0.07
N SER A 23 -19.71 13.81 0.23
CA SER A 23 -18.29 14.04 -0.03
C SER A 23 -17.51 12.74 -0.24
N LYS A 24 -16.34 12.86 -0.88
CA LYS A 24 -15.35 11.77 -0.87
C LYS A 24 -14.79 11.63 0.54
N LEU A 25 -14.64 10.39 1.00
CA LEU A 25 -14.05 10.08 2.30
C LEU A 25 -12.54 9.87 2.16
N GLY A 26 -11.77 10.51 3.04
CA GLY A 26 -10.33 10.30 3.21
C GLY A 26 -10.02 9.29 4.32
N PHE A 27 -8.75 9.19 4.65
CA PHE A 27 -8.24 8.24 5.65
C PHE A 27 -8.77 8.55 7.06
N TYR A 28 -8.76 9.84 7.43
CA TYR A 28 -9.14 10.28 8.76
C TYR A 28 -10.66 10.13 9.01
N GLU A 29 -11.50 10.45 8.03
CA GLU A 29 -12.95 10.30 8.19
C GLU A 29 -13.35 8.83 8.31
N LEU A 30 -12.73 7.93 7.54
CA LEU A 30 -12.97 6.49 7.66
C LEU A 30 -12.59 5.97 9.05
N LYS A 31 -11.47 6.44 9.62
CA LYS A 31 -11.08 6.12 11.00
C LYS A 31 -12.11 6.64 12.01
N LYS A 32 -12.62 7.87 11.81
CA LYS A 32 -13.65 8.50 12.68
C LYS A 32 -15.01 7.78 12.61
N ILE A 33 -15.38 7.27 11.44
CA ILE A 33 -16.57 6.43 11.22
C ILE A 33 -16.45 5.06 11.92
N GLY A 34 -15.24 4.68 12.36
CA GLY A 34 -15.00 3.41 13.05
C GLY A 34 -14.61 2.27 12.11
N VAL A 35 -14.00 2.59 10.96
CA VAL A 35 -13.31 1.59 10.15
C VAL A 35 -11.97 1.25 10.81
N VAL A 36 -11.68 -0.05 10.94
CA VAL A 36 -10.40 -0.52 11.46
C VAL A 36 -9.35 -0.44 10.35
N MET A 37 -8.70 0.72 10.24
CA MET A 37 -7.74 1.01 9.16
C MET A 37 -6.59 0.01 9.11
N LYS A 38 -6.10 -0.51 10.25
CA LYS A 38 -5.02 -1.53 10.30
C LYS A 38 -5.30 -2.76 9.41
N LYS A 39 -6.58 -3.14 9.25
CA LYS A 39 -7.00 -4.27 8.40
C LYS A 39 -7.52 -3.77 7.06
N ALA A 40 -8.37 -2.74 7.07
CA ALA A 40 -9.06 -2.26 5.88
C ALA A 40 -8.13 -1.58 4.85
N GLN A 41 -7.01 -0.98 5.29
CA GLN A 41 -6.11 -0.19 4.44
C GLN A 41 -5.57 -0.92 3.21
N TYR A 42 -5.48 -2.26 3.26
CA TYR A 42 -4.98 -3.04 2.12
C TYR A 42 -6.07 -3.30 1.05
N PHE A 43 -7.35 -3.28 1.45
CA PHE A 43 -8.48 -3.72 0.64
C PHE A 43 -9.35 -2.58 0.09
N ILE A 44 -9.11 -1.35 0.52
CA ILE A 44 -9.91 -0.18 0.11
C ILE A 44 -9.04 0.86 -0.56
N THR A 45 -9.67 1.71 -1.37
CA THR A 45 -9.08 2.93 -1.91
C THR A 45 -9.79 4.14 -1.32
N CYS A 46 -9.03 5.17 -0.96
CA CYS A 46 -9.55 6.47 -0.54
C CYS A 46 -8.62 7.57 -1.08
N ASN A 47 -9.13 8.81 -1.11
CA ASN A 47 -8.45 9.94 -1.76
C ASN A 47 -7.04 10.22 -1.19
N GLU A 48 -6.81 9.88 0.09
CA GLU A 48 -5.58 10.16 0.83
C GLU A 48 -5.03 8.88 1.48
N LEU A 49 -5.03 7.75 0.76
CA LEU A 49 -4.51 6.51 1.32
C LEU A 49 -2.96 6.52 1.33
N PRO A 50 -2.30 6.41 2.50
CA PRO A 50 -0.83 6.43 2.57
C PRO A 50 -0.20 5.09 2.19
N THR A 51 -0.99 4.01 2.12
CA THR A 51 -0.50 2.64 1.91
C THR A 51 -0.82 2.13 0.52
N ARG A 52 0.12 1.40 -0.09
CA ARG A 52 -0.11 0.70 -1.37
C ARG A 52 -1.17 -0.37 -1.21
N THR A 53 -2.17 -0.36 -2.08
CA THR A 53 -3.28 -1.32 -2.05
C THR A 53 -2.92 -2.66 -2.70
N VAL A 54 -3.75 -3.68 -2.53
CA VAL A 54 -3.57 -4.99 -3.17
C VAL A 54 -3.44 -4.89 -4.70
N ASN A 55 -4.08 -3.90 -5.33
CA ASN A 55 -4.01 -3.70 -6.77
C ASN A 55 -2.67 -3.09 -7.22
N GLU A 56 -2.00 -2.34 -6.35
CA GLU A 56 -0.73 -1.68 -6.65
C GLU A 56 0.48 -2.55 -6.29
N LEU A 57 0.27 -3.56 -5.44
CA LEU A 57 1.34 -4.41 -4.94
C LEU A 57 1.49 -5.67 -5.81
N THR A 58 2.29 -5.54 -6.87
CA THR A 58 2.59 -6.66 -7.78
C THR A 58 3.37 -7.77 -7.07
N PRO A 59 3.28 -9.04 -7.52
CA PRO A 59 4.03 -10.16 -6.93
C PRO A 59 5.55 -9.92 -6.91
N THR A 60 6.07 -9.24 -7.93
CA THR A 60 7.48 -8.83 -8.01
C THR A 60 7.83 -7.78 -6.97
N GLY A 61 6.93 -6.82 -6.72
CA GLY A 61 7.05 -5.83 -5.66
C GLY A 61 7.05 -6.46 -4.26
N VAL A 62 6.10 -7.38 -4.01
CA VAL A 62 6.03 -8.14 -2.75
C VAL A 62 7.31 -8.94 -2.53
N ARG A 63 7.78 -9.66 -3.56
CA ARG A 63 9.04 -10.43 -3.50
C ARG A 63 10.21 -9.54 -3.09
N ARG A 64 10.32 -8.34 -3.66
CA ARG A 64 11.40 -7.39 -3.31
C ARG A 64 11.33 -6.90 -1.86
N LEU A 65 10.13 -6.78 -1.29
CA LEU A 65 9.91 -6.37 0.09
C LEU A 65 10.23 -7.48 1.10
N LEU A 66 9.91 -8.74 0.75
CA LEU A 66 10.07 -9.89 1.64
C LEU A 66 11.46 -10.54 1.56
N VAL A 67 12.08 -10.52 0.38
CA VAL A 67 13.39 -11.16 0.19
C VAL A 67 14.50 -10.24 0.71
N PRO A 68 15.46 -10.75 1.51
CA PRO A 68 16.60 -9.96 1.95
C PRO A 68 17.37 -9.43 0.73
N LYS A 69 17.65 -8.12 0.72
CA LYS A 69 18.44 -7.52 -0.36
C LYS A 69 19.78 -8.26 -0.45
N PRO A 70 20.20 -8.71 -1.65
CA PRO A 70 21.48 -9.37 -1.79
C PRO A 70 22.57 -8.42 -1.31
N LYS A 71 23.42 -8.87 -0.38
CA LYS A 71 24.63 -8.13 -0.05
C LYS A 71 25.45 -8.03 -1.33
N LYS A 72 25.90 -6.83 -1.69
CA LYS A 72 26.89 -6.63 -2.77
C LYS A 72 28.11 -7.46 -2.37
N LYS A 73 28.33 -8.59 -3.02
CA LYS A 73 29.58 -9.34 -2.88
C LYS A 73 30.61 -8.55 -3.67
N VAL A 74 31.42 -7.77 -2.97
CA VAL A 74 32.62 -7.19 -3.55
C VAL A 74 33.62 -8.33 -3.61
N ASP A 75 33.89 -8.84 -4.80
CA ASP A 75 35.00 -9.77 -5.00
C ASP A 75 36.25 -8.94 -5.23
N GLU A 76 37.20 -9.02 -4.31
CA GLU A 76 38.46 -8.26 -4.38
C GLU A 76 39.30 -8.61 -5.62
N ARG A 77 39.00 -9.74 -6.28
CA ARG A 77 39.64 -10.16 -7.53
C ARG A 77 38.94 -9.61 -8.78
N GLN A 78 37.81 -8.91 -8.65
CA GLN A 78 37.16 -8.27 -9.78
C GLN A 78 37.84 -6.95 -10.12
N LEU A 79 38.30 -6.84 -11.36
CA LEU A 79 38.80 -5.59 -11.91
C LEU A 79 37.65 -4.57 -11.98
N ILE A 80 37.90 -3.36 -11.49
CA ILE A 80 36.96 -2.25 -11.61
C ILE A 80 37.05 -1.75 -13.05
N LEU A 81 35.97 -1.92 -13.81
CA LEU A 81 35.85 -1.33 -15.14
C LEU A 81 35.57 0.16 -14.96
N ASN A 82 36.61 0.96 -15.06
CA ASN A 82 36.49 2.40 -15.19
C ASN A 82 36.05 2.69 -16.63
N PHE A 83 34.75 2.74 -16.86
CA PHE A 83 34.23 3.36 -18.07
C PHE A 83 34.50 4.86 -17.96
N THR A 84 35.67 5.29 -18.43
CA THR A 84 35.83 6.67 -18.86
C THR A 84 34.96 6.81 -20.09
N ASP A 85 33.81 7.47 -19.94
CA ASP A 85 33.05 7.96 -21.07
C ASP A 85 33.95 8.99 -21.77
N ASN A 86 34.78 8.51 -22.70
CA ASN A 86 35.47 9.35 -23.64
C ASN A 86 34.46 9.64 -24.76
N GLU A 87 34.00 10.89 -24.74
CA GLU A 87 33.24 11.62 -25.78
C GLU A 87 31.75 11.29 -25.94
#